data_AF-A0A3N5R7G1-F1
#
_entry.id   AF-A0A3N5R7G1-F1
#
_cell.length_a   1.000
_cell.length_b   1.000
_cell.length_c   1.000
_cell.angle_alpha   90.00
_cell.angle_beta   90.00
_cell.angle_gamma   90.00
#
_symmetry.space_group_name_H-M   'P 1'
#
loop_
_entity.id
_entity.type
_entity.pdbx_description
1 polymer ?
#
loop_
_entity_poly.entity_id
_entity_poly.type
_entity_poly.pdbx_seq_one_letter_code
_entity_poly.pdbx_strand_id
1 'polypeptide(L)' 'MSTVPENKVVYFGVININENNRTIGAVDIWRNVINKKLFCEEKRLGILEIVDYIGMPSIPEDQEWGVAINRNRDGK' A
#
# COMPACT_ATOMS: atom_id res chain seq x y z
N MET A 1 14.62 -14.40 -24.37
CA MET A 1 14.37 -14.02 -22.96
C MET A 1 13.90 -12.58 -22.97
N SER A 2 12.61 -12.32 -22.74
CA SER A 2 12.10 -10.96 -22.68
C SER A 2 12.62 -10.29 -21.41
N THR A 3 13.59 -9.40 -21.54
CA THR A 3 14.02 -8.51 -20.47
C THR A 3 12.95 -7.45 -20.28
N VAL A 4 11.85 -7.81 -19.63
CA VAL A 4 10.91 -6.81 -19.09
C VAL A 4 11.72 -5.97 -18.11
N PRO A 5 11.78 -4.63 -18.28
CA PRO A 5 12.61 -3.81 -17.43
C PRO A 5 12.18 -3.99 -15.97
N GLU A 6 13.18 -4.11 -15.10
CA GLU A 6 13.05 -4.33 -13.67
C GLU A 6 12.00 -3.37 -13.09
N ASN A 7 11.02 -3.93 -12.36
CA ASN A 7 9.86 -3.22 -11.83
C ASN A 7 10.30 -1.97 -11.04
N LYS A 8 10.29 -0.79 -11.67
CA LYS A 8 10.63 0.47 -11.01
C LYS A 8 9.39 1.02 -10.31
N VAL A 9 9.19 0.58 -9.08
CA VAL A 9 8.15 1.06 -8.17
C VAL A 9 8.67 2.30 -7.44
N VAL A 10 7.90 3.38 -7.47
CA VAL A 10 8.23 4.65 -6.81
C VAL A 10 7.07 5.11 -5.93
N TYR A 11 7.38 5.89 -4.90
CA TYR A 11 6.35 6.56 -4.11
C TYR A 11 5.50 7.44 -5.03
N PHE A 12 4.18 7.27 -4.96
CA PHE A 12 3.23 7.97 -5.82
C PHE A 12 2.46 9.04 -5.05
N GLY A 13 2.18 8.82 -3.77
CA GLY A 13 1.49 9.78 -2.91
C GLY A 13 0.66 9.09 -1.85
N VAL A 14 -0.32 9.81 -1.32
CA VAL A 14 -1.23 9.32 -0.28
C VAL A 14 -2.67 9.34 -0.80
N ILE A 15 -3.43 8.27 -0.55
CA ILE A 15 -4.89 8.23 -0.79
C ILE A 15 -5.62 8.27 0.55
N ASN A 16 -6.58 9.18 0.68
CA ASN A 16 -7.47 9.25 1.84
C ASN A 16 -8.47 8.08 1.84
N ILE A 17 -8.62 7.44 2.99
CA ILE A 17 -9.71 6.49 3.23
C ILE A 17 -10.90 7.28 3.74
N ASN A 18 -11.96 7.32 2.94
CA ASN A 18 -13.19 8.03 3.28
C ASN A 18 -14.30 7.02 3.61
N GLU A 19 -14.93 7.16 4.77
CA GLU A 19 -16.11 6.40 5.18
C GLU A 19 -17.18 7.39 5.66
N ASN A 20 -18.43 7.26 5.18
CA ASN A 20 -19.56 8.13 5.54
C ASN A 20 -19.25 9.63 5.41
N ASN A 21 -18.65 10.05 4.29
CA ASN A 21 -18.22 11.42 4.01
C ASN A 21 -17.19 12.00 5.00
N ARG A 22 -16.46 11.14 5.74
CA ARG A 22 -15.37 11.54 6.63
C ARG A 22 -14.09 10.82 6.26
N THR A 23 -12.97 11.55 6.29
CA THR A 23 -11.64 10.92 6.21
C THR A 23 -11.36 10.20 7.52
N ILE A 24 -11.18 8.89 7.46
CA ILE A 24 -10.96 8.03 8.64
C ILE A 24 -9.52 7.51 8.75
N GLY A 25 -8.69 7.79 7.75
CA GLY A 25 -7.32 7.35 7.62
C GLY A 25 -6.76 7.67 6.24
N ALA A 26 -5.54 7.21 5.97
CA ALA A 26 -4.89 7.38 4.69
C ALA A 26 -3.92 6.21 4.42
N VAL A 27 -3.63 5.95 3.15
CA VAL A 27 -2.73 4.87 2.70
C VAL A 27 -1.66 5.46 1.79
N ASP A 28 -0.41 5.13 2.06
CA ASP A 28 0.72 5.42 1.18
C ASP A 28 0.65 4.53 -0.07
N ILE A 29 0.67 5.18 -1.23
CA ILE A 29 0.54 4.54 -2.54
C ILE A 29 1.88 4.57 -3.26
N TRP A 30 2.20 3.44 -3.86
CA TRP A 30 3.35 3.22 -4.70
C TRP A 30 2.88 2.88 -6.11
N ARG A 31 3.65 3.27 -7.13
CA ARG A 31 3.28 3.03 -8.52
C ARG A 31 4.48 2.54 -9.31
N ASN A 32 4.28 1.49 -10.08
CA ASN A 32 5.26 1.09 -11.09
C ASN A 32 5.22 2.06 -12.27
N VAL A 33 6.35 2.69 -12.58
CA VAL A 33 6.39 3.74 -13.61
C VAL A 33 6.23 3.20 -15.05
N ILE A 34 6.36 1.89 -15.24
CA ILE A 34 6.27 1.22 -16.54
C ILE A 34 4.83 0.75 -16.78
N ASN A 35 4.35 -0.21 -15.98
CA ASN A 35 3.03 -0.83 -16.18
C ASN A 35 1.89 -0.08 -15.47
N LYS A 36 2.20 0.95 -14.69
CA LYS A 36 1.26 1.81 -13.96
C LYS A 36 0.43 1.12 -12.89
N LYS A 37 0.70 -0.15 -12.56
CA LYS A 37 0.07 -0.85 -11.42
C LYS A 37 0.32 -0.07 -10.13
N LEU A 38 -0.72 0.03 -9.31
CA LEU A 38 -0.69 0.66 -8.00
C LEU A 38 -0.48 -0.38 -6.93
N PHE A 39 0.17 0.04 -5.85
CA PHE A 39 0.39 -0.79 -4.70
C PHE A 39 0.32 0.03 -3.40
N CYS A 40 0.10 -0.63 -2.27
CA CYS A 40 -0.15 0.00 -0.99
C CYS A 40 0.81 -0.56 0.06
N GLU A 41 1.40 0.30 0.90
CA GLU A 41 2.24 -0.19 1.99
C GLU A 41 1.38 -0.85 3.09
N GLU A 42 1.78 -2.05 3.54
CA GLU A 42 1.18 -2.68 4.71
C GLU A 42 1.61 -1.91 5.98
N LYS A 43 0.76 -1.02 6.48
CA LYS A 43 0.97 -0.37 7.79
C LYS A 43 0.42 -1.27 8.90
N ARG A 44 1.25 -2.16 9.46
CA ARG A 44 0.93 -2.81 10.75
C ARG A 44 1.27 -1.87 11.89
N LEU A 45 0.26 -1.40 12.62
CA LEU A 45 0.47 -0.68 13.88
C LEU A 45 1.25 -1.59 14.85
N GLY A 46 2.41 -1.13 15.31
CA GLY A 46 3.23 -1.84 16.30
C GLY A 46 4.38 -2.69 15.73
N ILE A 47 4.61 -2.71 14.42
CA ILE A 47 5.87 -3.25 13.88
C ILE A 47 6.97 -2.20 14.02
N LEU A 48 7.95 -2.51 14.86
CA LEU A 48 9.17 -1.72 15.08
C LEU A 48 10.37 -2.26 14.29
N GLU A 49 10.18 -3.38 13.57
CA GLU A 49 11.23 -3.99 12.75
C GLU A 49 11.53 -3.09 11.56
N ILE A 50 12.72 -2.50 11.57
CA ILE A 50 13.30 -1.84 10.41
C ILE A 50 13.74 -2.98 9.48
N VAL A 51 12.97 -3.23 8.43
CA VAL A 51 13.39 -4.15 7.37
C VAL A 51 14.51 -3.52 6.55
N ASP A 52 15.46 -4.34 6.09
CA ASP A 52 16.64 -3.91 5.33
C ASP A 52 16.33 -3.59 3.86
N TYR A 53 15.14 -3.95 3.39
CA TYR A 53 14.64 -3.56 2.08
C TYR A 53 13.72 -2.34 2.17
N ILE A 54 14.02 -1.31 1.37
CA ILE A 54 13.11 -0.19 1.14
C ILE A 54 12.15 -0.62 0.03
N GLY A 55 10.91 -0.95 0.38
CA GLY A 55 9.92 -1.33 -0.62
C GLY A 55 8.69 -2.01 -0.03
N MET A 56 7.74 -2.31 -0.90
CA MET A 56 6.53 -3.04 -0.54
C MET A 56 6.70 -4.54 -0.81
N PRO A 57 6.18 -5.44 0.04
CA PRO A 57 6.14 -6.88 -0.29
C PRO A 57 5.39 -7.10 -1.61
N SER A 58 5.98 -7.84 -2.54
CA SER A 58 5.33 -8.17 -3.81
C SER A 58 4.11 -9.06 -3.57
N ILE A 59 2.97 -8.71 -4.18
CA ILE A 59 1.80 -9.61 -4.24
C ILE A 59 1.77 -10.34 -5.60
N PRO A 60 1.24 -11.57 -5.64
CA PRO A 60 0.91 -12.27 -6.89
C PRO A 60 0.04 -11.43 -7.83
N GLU A 61 0.14 -11.67 -9.15
CA GLU A 61 -0.60 -10.89 -10.15
C GLU A 61 -2.12 -11.10 -10.12
N ASP A 62 -2.58 -12.19 -9.50
CA ASP A 62 -3.97 -12.56 -9.30
C ASP A 62 -4.54 -12.05 -7.96
N GLN A 63 -3.78 -11.24 -7.22
CA GLN A 63 -4.20 -10.67 -5.95
C GLN A 63 -4.30 -9.14 -6.01
N GLU A 64 -5.13 -8.58 -5.13
CA GLU A 64 -5.34 -7.14 -4.99
C GLU A 64 -5.12 -6.70 -3.54
N TRP A 65 -4.67 -5.46 -3.37
CA TRP A 65 -4.57 -4.83 -2.05
C TRP A 65 -5.95 -4.38 -1.57
N GLY A 66 -6.23 -4.59 -0.28
CA GLY A 66 -7.47 -4.18 0.36
C GLY A 66 -7.23 -3.41 1.65
N VAL A 67 -8.17 -2.55 2.02
CA VAL A 67 -8.19 -1.86 3.31
C VAL A 67 -9.28 -2.48 4.18
N ALA A 68 -8.89 -3.05 5.32
CA ALA A 68 -9.83 -3.53 6.32
C ALA A 68 -10.13 -2.41 7.34
N ILE A 69 -11.40 -2.07 7.52
CA ILE A 69 -11.85 -1.04 8.47
C ILE A 69 -12.54 -1.72 9.64
N ASN A 70 -12.01 -1.53 10.84
CA ASN A 70 -12.73 -1.87 12.07
C ASN A 70 -13.62 -0.69 12.50
N ARG A 71 -14.93 -0.94 12.59
CA ARG A 71 -15.95 0.02 13.04
C ARG A 71 -16.18 0.01 14.54
N ASN A 72 -15.79 -1.07 15.21
CA ASN A 72 -15.79 -1.17 16.67
C ASN A 72 -14.49 -0.56 17.19
N ARG A 73 -14.42 0.79 17.12
CA ARG A 73 -13.28 1.56 17.63
C ARG A 73 -13.50 1.84 19.11
N ASP A 74 -13.03 0.95 19.99
CA ASP A 74 -13.06 1.17 21.44
C ASP A 74 -11.86 2.02 21.93
N GLY A 75 -11.54 3.09 21.21
CA GLY A 75 -10.51 4.06 21.57
C GLY A 75 -11.13 5.34 22.11
N LYS A 76 -10.92 5.63 23.40
CA LYS A 76 -11.11 6.96 23.99
C LYS A 76 -9.99 7.90 23.56
#